data_AF-A0A452XKW3-F1
#
_entry.id   AF-A0A452XKW3-F1
#
_cell.length_a   1.000
_cell.length_b   1.000
_cell.length_c   1.000
_cell.angle_alpha   90.00
_cell.angle_beta   90.00
_cell.angle_gamma   90.00
#
_symmetry.space_group_name_H-M   'P 1'
#
loop_
_entity.id
_entity.type
_entity.pdbx_description
1 polymer ?
#
loop_
_entity_poly.entity_id
_entity_poly.type
_entity_poly.pdbx_seq_one_letter_code
_entity_poly.pdbx_strand_id
1 'polypeptide(L)'
;MMPQKNRGVQRNAGLKILSLNTMCRLILMVESKTLMWITGRSIEQFKCFGDAVTFDTTCKTNLYDMPFGLFVGVNNHFQSIIFGGVLMNDEKIDTFNWIFTEFFQMVGAPRPRTILTFQAGAMEVAIEDVMPHTTHRWCKWHVLKKAEESLGPLLGKGGEFKQEFNKMVHHMVSEKEFEDGWACIVEKHGLQKNTFLTQIYETRRKWAKPY
;
A
#
# COMPACT_ATOMS: atom_id res chain seq x y z
N MET A 1 8.36 -2.58 57.42
CA MET A 1 7.22 -3.03 56.58
C MET A 1 6.93 -1.90 55.59
N MET A 2 7.38 -2.02 54.34
CA MET A 2 7.17 -0.98 53.31
C MET A 2 5.86 -1.27 52.55
N PRO A 3 5.10 -0.24 52.12
CA PRO A 3 3.85 -0.45 51.41
C PRO A 3 4.10 -0.78 49.93
N GLN A 4 3.38 -1.79 49.42
CA GLN A 4 3.39 -2.16 48.02
C GLN A 4 2.64 -1.11 47.18
N LYS A 5 3.28 -0.70 46.08
CA LYS A 5 2.75 0.24 45.09
C LYS A 5 1.75 -0.50 44.19
N ASN A 6 0.48 -0.09 44.23
CA ASN A 6 -0.57 -0.53 43.30
C ASN A 6 -0.11 -0.35 41.85
N ARG A 7 0.02 -1.44 41.09
CA ARG A 7 0.10 -1.39 39.63
C ARG A 7 -1.31 -1.41 39.08
N GLY A 8 -1.67 -0.35 38.37
CA GLY A 8 -2.92 -0.24 37.63
C GLY A 8 -3.05 -1.37 36.60
N VAL A 9 -4.28 -1.85 36.47
CA VAL A 9 -4.72 -2.85 35.50
C VAL A 9 -4.51 -2.30 34.10
N GLN A 10 -3.59 -2.89 33.32
CA GLN A 10 -3.57 -2.74 31.87
C GLN A 10 -4.53 -3.77 31.26
N ARG A 11 -5.50 -3.30 30.48
CA ARG A 11 -6.43 -4.13 29.71
C ARG A 11 -5.64 -4.84 28.60
N ASN A 12 -5.42 -6.15 28.75
CA ASN A 12 -4.93 -7.00 27.66
C ASN A 12 -6.09 -7.32 26.72
N ALA A 13 -6.10 -6.71 25.53
CA ALA A 13 -6.79 -7.29 24.38
C ALA A 13 -6.07 -8.62 24.05
N GLY A 14 -6.83 -9.70 23.81
CA GLY A 14 -6.33 -11.08 23.75
C GLY A 14 -5.39 -11.40 22.59
N LEU A 15 -4.15 -10.89 22.61
CA LEU A 15 -3.07 -11.21 21.70
C LEU A 15 -2.50 -12.60 22.05
N LYS A 16 -2.67 -13.58 21.14
CA LYS A 16 -1.98 -14.88 21.26
C LYS A 16 -0.83 -14.93 20.27
N ILE A 17 0.38 -14.70 20.76
CA ILE A 17 1.61 -14.93 20.01
C ILE A 17 1.90 -16.43 20.06
N LEU A 18 1.79 -17.11 18.93
CA LEU A 18 2.22 -18.52 18.81
C LEU A 18 3.54 -18.55 18.05
N SER A 19 4.65 -18.74 18.77
CA SER A 19 5.94 -19.05 18.15
C SER A 19 5.97 -20.54 17.82
N LEU A 20 5.64 -20.88 16.57
CA LEU A 20 5.77 -22.23 16.05
C LEU A 20 7.21 -22.39 15.52
N ASN A 21 8.15 -22.63 16.45
CA ASN A 21 9.59 -22.79 16.23
C ASN A 21 10.31 -21.53 15.72
N THR A 22 11.64 -21.49 15.91
CA THR A 22 12.54 -20.34 15.69
C THR A 22 12.51 -19.75 14.27
N MET A 23 11.84 -20.41 13.31
CA MET A 23 11.78 -20.00 11.90
C MET A 23 10.56 -19.16 11.52
N CYS A 24 9.45 -19.18 12.26
CA CYS A 24 8.23 -18.44 11.90
C CYS A 24 7.56 -17.81 13.12
N ARG A 25 7.19 -16.52 13.00
CA ARG A 25 6.34 -15.84 13.97
C ARG A 25 4.93 -15.76 13.40
N LEU A 26 4.01 -16.48 14.05
CA LEU A 26 2.58 -16.42 13.77
C LEU A 26 1.90 -15.59 14.85
N ILE A 27 1.21 -14.52 14.47
CA ILE A 27 0.40 -13.73 15.40
C ILE A 27 -1.06 -13.87 15.00
N LEU A 28 -1.83 -14.44 15.92
CA LEU A 28 -3.28 -14.54 15.82
C LEU A 28 -3.89 -13.55 16.81
N MET A 29 -4.67 -12.59 16.29
CA MET A 29 -5.59 -11.84 17.14
C MET A 29 -6.97 -12.46 17.12
N VAL A 30 -7.40 -12.84 18.32
CA VAL A 30 -8.69 -13.52 18.56
C VAL A 30 -9.85 -12.52 18.53
N GLU A 31 -9.62 -11.24 18.89
CA GLU A 31 -10.69 -10.24 18.98
C GLU A 31 -11.14 -9.67 17.61
N SER A 32 -10.26 -9.61 16.61
CA SER A 32 -10.55 -9.03 15.28
C SER A 32 -10.58 -10.05 14.13
N LYS A 33 -10.43 -11.35 14.42
CA LYS A 33 -10.28 -12.43 13.42
C LYS A 33 -9.24 -12.12 12.34
N THR A 34 -8.21 -11.34 12.67
CA THR A 34 -7.12 -11.03 11.76
C THR A 34 -5.94 -11.94 12.06
N LEU A 35 -5.45 -12.62 11.03
CA LEU A 35 -4.32 -13.53 11.10
C LEU A 35 -3.16 -12.97 10.28
N MET A 36 -2.02 -12.75 10.93
CA MET A 36 -0.81 -12.28 10.26
C MET A 36 0.35 -13.25 10.52
N TRP A 37 1.16 -13.47 9.49
CA TRP A 37 2.34 -14.33 9.58
C TRP A 37 3.55 -13.71 8.89
N ILE A 38 4.70 -13.91 9.52
CA ILE A 38 6.00 -13.47 9.02
C ILE A 38 7.02 -14.59 9.32
N THR A 39 7.89 -14.88 8.35
CA THR A 39 8.98 -15.85 8.54
C THR A 39 10.25 -15.14 9.02
N GLY A 40 11.15 -15.86 9.70
CA GLY A 40 12.45 -15.32 10.10
C GLY A 40 13.26 -14.80 8.91
N ARG A 41 13.21 -15.52 7.79
CA ARG A 41 13.81 -15.09 6.52
C ARG A 41 13.22 -13.77 6.01
N SER A 42 11.90 -13.62 6.09
CA SER A 42 11.22 -12.38 5.68
C SER A 42 11.64 -11.18 6.54
N ILE A 43 11.87 -11.38 7.85
CA ILE A 43 12.39 -10.34 8.76
C ILE A 43 13.78 -9.89 8.32
N GLU A 44 14.68 -10.84 8.03
CA GLU A 44 16.03 -10.53 7.55
C GLU A 44 16.01 -9.82 6.20
N GLN A 45 15.16 -10.29 5.28
CA GLN A 45 15.01 -9.66 3.96
C GLN A 45 14.44 -8.24 4.07
N PHE A 46 13.48 -7.99 4.96
CA PHE A 46 12.94 -6.65 5.16
C PHE A 46 14.02 -5.69 5.67
N LYS A 47 14.91 -6.13 6.57
CA LYS A 47 16.01 -5.29 7.06
C LYS A 47 16.96 -4.85 5.95
N CYS A 48 17.10 -5.64 4.88
CA CYS A 48 17.95 -5.34 3.74
C CYS A 48 17.23 -4.61 2.60
N PHE A 49 15.94 -4.88 2.39
CA PHE A 49 15.20 -4.51 1.18
C PHE A 49 13.83 -3.86 1.46
N GLY A 50 13.58 -3.43 2.70
CA GLY A 50 12.32 -2.85 3.18
C GLY A 50 12.24 -1.34 3.04
N ASP A 51 13.09 -0.72 2.21
CA ASP A 51 13.07 0.72 1.94
C ASP A 51 11.89 1.14 1.06
N ALA A 52 11.48 0.28 0.12
CA ALA A 52 10.27 0.42 -0.68
C ALA A 52 9.39 -0.82 -0.53
N VAL A 53 8.15 -0.63 -0.07
CA VAL A 53 7.21 -1.73 0.22
C VAL A 53 5.91 -1.49 -0.51
N THR A 54 5.33 -2.52 -1.10
CA THR A 54 3.96 -2.54 -1.58
C THR A 54 3.10 -3.30 -0.58
N PHE A 55 1.94 -2.76 -0.24
CA PHE A 55 0.88 -3.47 0.47
C PHE A 55 -0.40 -3.42 -0.35
N ASP A 56 -0.81 -4.57 -0.87
CA ASP A 56 -2.04 -4.72 -1.63
C ASP A 56 -2.90 -5.81 -1.01
N THR A 57 -4.21 -5.56 -0.91
CA THR A 57 -5.20 -6.59 -0.62
C THR A 57 -5.66 -7.20 -1.94
N THR A 58 -5.57 -8.52 -2.02
CA THR A 58 -6.06 -9.31 -3.14
C THR A 58 -7.34 -10.04 -2.75
N CYS A 59 -8.10 -10.40 -3.78
CA CYS A 59 -9.47 -10.86 -3.77
C CYS A 59 -9.93 -11.67 -2.56
N LYS A 60 -11.20 -11.47 -2.22
CA LYS A 60 -12.00 -12.27 -1.28
C LYS A 60 -12.35 -13.66 -1.84
N THR A 61 -11.36 -14.37 -2.37
CA THR A 61 -11.56 -15.68 -3.04
C THR A 61 -11.51 -16.86 -2.08
N ASN A 62 -11.34 -16.62 -0.77
CA ASN A 62 -11.45 -17.69 0.22
C ASN A 62 -12.92 -17.94 0.58
N LEU A 63 -13.20 -19.13 1.12
CA LEU A 63 -14.54 -19.57 1.54
C LEU A 63 -15.22 -18.62 2.56
N TYR A 64 -14.45 -17.71 3.16
CA TYR A 64 -14.88 -16.82 4.22
C TYR A 64 -15.02 -15.36 3.77
N ASP A 65 -14.88 -15.07 2.47
CA ASP A 65 -14.94 -13.72 1.90
C ASP A 65 -13.95 -12.73 2.57
N MET A 66 -12.86 -13.24 3.15
CA MET A 66 -11.89 -12.43 3.89
C MET A 66 -10.86 -11.78 2.95
N PRO A 67 -10.61 -10.47 3.03
CA PRO A 67 -9.52 -9.84 2.29
C PRO A 67 -8.15 -10.41 2.67
N PHE A 68 -7.30 -10.60 1.67
CA PHE A 68 -5.94 -11.11 1.85
C PHE A 68 -4.89 -10.07 1.45
N GLY A 69 -4.16 -9.53 2.42
CA GLY A 69 -3.08 -8.56 2.23
C GLY A 69 -1.69 -9.19 2.18
N LEU A 70 -0.82 -8.63 1.35
CA LEU A 70 0.59 -9.02 1.26
C LEU A 70 1.50 -7.81 1.38
N PHE A 71 2.55 -7.93 2.21
CA PHE A 71 3.69 -7.01 2.20
C PHE A 71 4.74 -7.53 1.23
N VAL A 72 5.05 -6.74 0.20
CA VAL A 72 5.96 -7.13 -0.87
C VAL A 72 7.03 -6.05 -1.06
N GLY A 73 8.28 -6.45 -1.26
CA GLY A 73 9.36 -5.56 -1.70
C GLY A 73 10.09 -6.12 -2.90
N VAL A 74 11.24 -5.54 -3.23
CA VAL A 74 12.11 -6.01 -4.31
C VAL A 74 13.55 -6.09 -3.83
N ASN A 75 14.29 -7.10 -4.28
CA ASN A 75 15.74 -7.15 -4.05
C ASN A 75 16.52 -6.37 -5.13
N ASN A 76 17.84 -6.35 -5.00
CA ASN A 76 18.76 -5.72 -5.97
C ASN A 76 18.74 -6.35 -7.38
N HIS A 77 18.05 -7.49 -7.57
CA HIS A 77 17.85 -8.15 -8.86
C HIS A 77 16.44 -7.93 -9.42
N PHE A 78 15.67 -6.99 -8.86
CA PHE A 78 14.29 -6.71 -9.24
C PHE A 78 13.34 -7.90 -9.06
N GLN A 79 13.69 -8.83 -8.18
CA GLN A 79 12.83 -9.96 -7.85
C GLN A 79 11.94 -9.60 -6.66
N SER A 80 10.66 -9.93 -6.75
CA SER A 80 9.70 -9.71 -5.69
C SER A 80 10.02 -10.55 -4.45
N ILE A 81 9.91 -9.94 -3.28
CA ILE A 81 10.09 -10.58 -1.97
C ILE A 81 8.80 -10.43 -1.18
N ILE A 82 8.27 -11.52 -0.62
CA ILE A 82 7.14 -11.47 0.30
C ILE A 82 7.66 -11.34 1.73
N PHE A 83 7.37 -10.21 2.36
CA PHE A 83 7.75 -9.94 3.75
C PHE A 83 6.74 -10.48 4.76
N GLY A 84 5.48 -10.61 4.37
CA GLY A 84 4.44 -11.12 5.26
C GLY A 84 3.10 -11.17 4.58
N GLY A 85 2.21 -11.97 5.16
CA GLY A 85 0.82 -12.07 4.72
C GLY A 85 -0.13 -11.79 5.87
N VAL A 86 -1.31 -11.28 5.52
CA VAL A 86 -2.38 -10.99 6.46
C VAL A 86 -3.74 -11.37 5.89
N LEU A 87 -4.49 -12.18 6.62
CA LEU A 87 -5.92 -12.39 6.40
C LEU A 87 -6.67 -11.50 7.38
N MET A 88 -7.50 -10.60 6.87
CA MET A 88 -8.26 -9.63 7.67
C MET A 88 -9.76 -9.82 7.47
N ASN A 89 -10.54 -9.34 8.42
CA ASN A 89 -12.00 -9.48 8.37
C ASN A 89 -12.69 -8.31 7.66
N ASP A 90 -12.08 -7.12 7.67
CA ASP A 90 -12.56 -5.93 6.96
C ASP A 90 -11.40 -5.03 6.53
N GLU A 91 -11.70 -4.04 5.69
CA GLU A 91 -10.75 -3.04 5.17
C GLU A 91 -11.00 -1.66 5.78
N LYS A 92 -11.08 -1.60 7.12
CA LYS A 92 -11.29 -0.35 7.87
C LYS A 92 -9.98 0.23 8.38
N ILE A 93 -10.03 1.52 8.77
CA ILE A 93 -8.90 2.28 9.32
C ILE A 93 -8.30 1.54 10.52
N ASP A 94 -9.11 1.14 11.50
CA ASP A 94 -8.64 0.45 12.70
C ASP A 94 -7.90 -0.86 12.38
N THR A 95 -8.42 -1.61 11.41
CA THR A 95 -7.80 -2.87 10.96
C THR A 95 -6.46 -2.61 10.31
N PHE A 96 -6.34 -1.62 9.40
CA PHE A 96 -5.06 -1.26 8.79
C PHE A 96 -4.07 -0.67 9.80
N ASN A 97 -4.53 0.16 10.74
CA ASN A 97 -3.72 0.71 11.82
C ASN A 97 -3.06 -0.41 12.62
N TRP A 98 -3.85 -1.43 12.97
CA TRP A 98 -3.34 -2.60 13.67
C TRP A 98 -2.35 -3.39 12.81
N ILE A 99 -2.71 -3.71 11.56
CA ILE A 99 -1.87 -4.48 10.63
C ILE A 99 -0.49 -3.84 10.45
N PHE A 100 -0.45 -2.54 10.15
CA PHE A 100 0.81 -1.84 9.95
C PHE A 100 1.61 -1.77 11.25
N THR A 101 0.97 -1.45 12.37
CA THR A 101 1.64 -1.36 13.67
C THR A 101 2.31 -2.68 14.04
N GLU A 102 1.58 -3.78 13.96
CA GLU A 102 2.08 -5.10 14.34
C GLU A 102 3.13 -5.62 13.36
N PHE A 103 2.94 -5.42 12.05
CA PHE A 103 3.93 -5.85 11.07
C PHE A 103 5.32 -5.27 11.39
N PHE A 104 5.40 -3.97 11.66
CA PHE A 104 6.68 -3.34 11.98
C PHE A 104 7.21 -3.69 13.38
N GLN A 105 6.33 -3.95 14.35
CA GLN A 105 6.75 -4.49 15.65
C GLN A 105 7.36 -5.89 15.50
N MET A 106 6.76 -6.76 14.68
CA MET A 106 7.24 -8.12 14.44
C MET A 106 8.59 -8.14 13.74
N VAL A 107 8.77 -7.28 12.72
CA VAL A 107 10.02 -7.20 11.96
C VAL A 107 11.13 -6.51 12.77
N GLY A 108 10.78 -5.56 13.64
CA GLY A 108 11.74 -4.85 14.48
C GLY A 108 12.76 -4.06 13.67
N ALA A 109 12.29 -3.41 12.59
CA ALA A 109 13.10 -2.58 11.70
C ALA A 109 12.43 -1.20 11.48
N PRO A 110 13.18 -0.19 11.00
CA PRO A 110 12.61 1.11 10.65
C PRO A 110 11.48 1.01 9.62
N ARG A 111 10.63 2.03 9.59
CA ARG A 111 9.55 2.14 8.61
C ARG A 111 10.12 2.38 7.20
N PRO A 112 9.43 1.91 6.15
CA PRO A 112 9.91 2.10 4.78
C PRO A 112 10.00 3.59 4.44
N ARG A 113 10.89 3.94 3.52
CA ARG A 113 10.93 5.29 2.95
C ARG A 113 9.70 5.55 2.08
N THR A 114 9.27 4.52 1.36
CA THR A 114 8.11 4.60 0.47
C THR A 114 7.22 3.38 0.65
N ILE A 115 5.91 3.60 0.76
CA ILE A 115 4.90 2.54 0.69
C ILE A 115 3.96 2.77 -0.49
N LEU A 116 3.72 1.71 -1.26
CA LEU A 116 2.77 1.69 -2.37
C LEU A 116 1.54 0.88 -1.96
N THR A 117 0.35 1.42 -2.18
CA THR A 117 -0.91 0.67 -1.97
C THR A 117 -1.86 0.90 -3.12
N PHE A 118 -2.90 0.07 -3.25
CA PHE A 118 -4.06 0.45 -4.04
C PHE A 118 -4.77 1.67 -3.42
N GLN A 119 -5.64 2.29 -4.22
CA GLN A 119 -6.38 3.49 -3.83
C GLN A 119 -7.47 3.14 -2.80
N ALA A 120 -7.18 3.35 -1.51
CA ALA A 120 -8.13 3.17 -0.41
C ALA A 120 -7.95 4.25 0.67
N GLY A 121 -8.98 5.05 0.91
CA GLY A 121 -8.93 6.11 1.93
C GLY A 121 -8.64 5.58 3.35
N ALA A 122 -9.08 4.36 3.66
CA ALA A 122 -8.77 3.74 4.95
C ALA A 122 -7.28 3.45 5.14
N MET A 123 -6.56 3.09 4.06
CA MET A 123 -5.11 2.89 4.11
C MET A 123 -4.37 4.21 4.22
N GLU A 124 -4.83 5.25 3.54
CA GLU A 124 -4.22 6.59 3.61
C GLU A 124 -4.17 7.10 5.04
N VAL A 125 -5.31 7.08 5.73
CA VAL A 125 -5.40 7.50 7.13
C VAL A 125 -4.49 6.63 8.00
N ALA A 126 -4.55 5.31 7.84
CA ALA A 126 -3.75 4.41 8.67
C ALA A 126 -2.22 4.54 8.44
N ILE A 127 -1.81 4.85 7.20
CA ILE A 127 -0.39 5.09 6.89
C ILE A 127 0.08 6.40 7.52
N GLU A 128 -0.73 7.46 7.47
CA GLU A 128 -0.40 8.74 8.12
C GLU A 128 -0.32 8.58 9.64
N ASP A 129 -1.21 7.80 10.25
CA ASP A 129 -1.20 7.52 11.69
C ASP A 129 0.04 6.71 12.11
N VAL A 130 0.35 5.64 11.37
CA VAL A 130 1.34 4.63 11.79
C VAL A 130 2.74 4.97 11.31
N MET A 131 2.90 5.67 10.20
CA MET A 131 4.18 6.00 9.58
C MET A 131 4.15 7.38 8.87
N PRO A 132 3.99 8.49 9.62
CA PRO A 132 3.79 9.84 9.07
C PRO A 132 4.95 10.38 8.22
N HIS A 133 6.14 9.77 8.30
CA HIS A 133 7.32 10.16 7.53
C HIS A 133 7.57 9.27 6.30
N THR A 134 6.75 8.24 6.10
CA THR A 134 6.82 7.38 4.91
C THR A 134 6.10 8.06 3.75
N THR A 135 6.75 8.10 2.60
CA THR A 135 6.11 8.59 1.37
C THR A 135 5.08 7.57 0.90
N HIS A 136 3.80 7.94 0.95
CA HIS A 136 2.73 7.09 0.44
C HIS A 136 2.44 7.36 -1.04
N ARG A 137 2.48 6.31 -1.86
CA ARG A 137 2.15 6.34 -3.28
C ARG A 137 1.06 5.33 -3.63
N TRP A 138 0.33 5.61 -4.69
CA TRP A 138 -0.60 4.66 -5.27
C TRP A 138 0.10 3.75 -6.25
N CYS A 139 -0.28 2.47 -6.23
CA CYS A 139 0.22 1.46 -7.14
C CYS A 139 -0.12 1.84 -8.59
N LYS A 140 0.91 1.99 -9.42
CA LYS A 140 0.79 2.40 -10.83
C LYS A 140 -0.19 1.53 -11.61
N TRP A 141 -0.18 0.22 -11.38
CA TRP A 141 -1.07 -0.71 -12.07
C TRP A 141 -2.54 -0.40 -11.79
N HIS A 142 -2.91 -0.16 -10.53
CA HIS A 142 -4.28 0.18 -10.14
C HIS A 142 -4.72 1.52 -10.73
N VAL A 143 -3.84 2.53 -10.72
CA VAL A 143 -4.11 3.85 -11.32
C VAL A 143 -4.37 3.73 -12.83
N LEU A 144 -3.52 2.99 -13.53
CA LEU A 144 -3.67 2.78 -14.98
C LEU A 144 -4.90 1.94 -15.32
N LYS A 145 -5.19 0.89 -14.54
CA LYS A 145 -6.41 0.09 -14.72
C LYS A 145 -7.67 0.93 -14.57
N LYS A 146 -7.74 1.78 -13.54
CA LYS A 146 -8.88 2.70 -13.33
C LYS A 146 -9.00 3.71 -14.47
N ALA A 147 -7.87 4.17 -15.01
CA ALA A 147 -7.84 5.03 -16.19
C ALA A 147 -8.39 4.32 -17.43
N GLU A 148 -8.01 3.06 -17.65
CA GLU A 148 -8.56 2.23 -18.74
C GLU A 148 -10.08 2.03 -18.59
N GLU A 149 -10.56 1.73 -17.37
CA GLU A 149 -11.99 1.57 -17.09
C GLU A 149 -12.79 2.88 -17.31
N SER A 150 -12.20 4.02 -16.95
CA SER A 150 -12.88 5.33 -16.99
C SER A 150 -12.80 6.02 -18.35
N LEU A 151 -11.70 5.84 -19.07
CA LEU A 151 -11.42 6.48 -20.36
C LEU A 151 -11.70 5.57 -21.55
N GLY A 152 -11.81 4.25 -21.34
CA GLY A 152 -12.21 3.20 -22.28
C GLY A 152 -11.96 3.51 -23.75
N PRO A 153 -12.92 4.13 -24.47
CA PRO A 153 -12.77 4.48 -25.89
C PRO A 153 -11.51 5.30 -26.23
N LEU A 154 -11.13 6.25 -25.38
CA LEU A 154 -9.96 7.11 -25.58
C LEU A 154 -8.64 6.32 -25.47
N LEU A 155 -8.63 5.27 -24.65
CA LEU A 155 -7.48 4.35 -24.48
C LEU A 155 -7.58 3.10 -25.39
N GLY A 156 -8.39 3.18 -26.44
CA GLY A 156 -8.52 2.16 -27.49
C GLY A 156 -7.20 1.88 -28.23
N LYS A 157 -7.13 0.72 -28.92
CA LYS A 157 -5.94 0.32 -29.67
C LYS A 157 -5.62 1.33 -30.77
N GLY A 158 -4.37 1.79 -30.82
CA GLY A 158 -3.87 2.70 -31.87
C GLY A 158 -4.28 4.16 -31.73
N GLY A 159 -5.06 4.54 -30.71
CA GLY A 159 -5.47 5.92 -30.49
C GLY A 159 -4.29 6.84 -30.15
N GLU A 160 -4.26 8.02 -30.77
CA GLU A 160 -3.24 9.04 -30.53
C GLU A 160 -3.18 9.45 -29.04
N PHE A 161 -4.34 9.67 -28.41
CA PHE A 161 -4.45 9.96 -26.98
C PHE A 161 -3.74 8.90 -26.12
N LYS A 162 -3.93 7.60 -26.41
CA LYS A 162 -3.29 6.52 -25.64
C LYS A 162 -1.77 6.61 -25.71
N GLN A 163 -1.22 6.89 -26.88
CA GLN A 163 0.23 6.98 -27.06
C GLN A 163 0.80 8.17 -26.28
N GLU A 164 0.14 9.32 -26.36
CA GLU A 164 0.55 10.53 -25.63
C GLU A 164 0.40 10.35 -24.12
N PHE A 165 -0.73 9.78 -23.67
CA PHE A 165 -0.98 9.47 -22.26
C PHE A 165 0.06 8.49 -21.70
N ASN A 166 0.34 7.40 -22.41
CA ASN A 166 1.37 6.45 -22.00
C ASN A 166 2.75 7.10 -21.99
N LYS A 167 3.06 7.93 -22.98
CA LYS A 167 4.34 8.65 -23.02
C LYS A 167 4.51 9.54 -21.79
N MET A 168 3.49 10.32 -21.46
CA MET A 168 3.47 11.16 -20.26
C MET A 168 3.66 10.34 -18.98
N VAL A 169 2.86 9.29 -18.77
CA VAL A 169 2.88 8.49 -17.52
C VAL A 169 4.18 7.68 -17.34
N HIS A 170 4.85 7.30 -18.42
CA HIS A 170 6.04 6.43 -18.36
C HIS A 170 7.37 7.17 -18.51
N HIS A 171 7.42 8.23 -19.32
CA HIS A 171 8.68 8.84 -19.74
C HIS A 171 8.95 10.22 -19.14
N MET A 172 7.94 10.99 -18.75
CA MET A 172 8.17 12.30 -18.14
C MET A 172 8.76 12.13 -16.74
N VAL A 173 9.82 12.88 -16.45
CA VAL A 173 10.60 12.75 -15.21
C VAL A 173 10.62 14.04 -14.39
N SER A 174 10.43 15.19 -15.02
CA SER A 174 10.32 16.47 -14.32
C SER A 174 8.86 16.89 -14.15
N GLU A 175 8.56 17.60 -13.05
CA GLU A 175 7.22 18.17 -12.83
C GLU A 175 6.81 19.05 -14.00
N LYS A 176 7.73 19.90 -14.49
CA LYS A 176 7.49 20.77 -15.64
C LYS A 176 7.06 20.00 -16.89
N GLU A 177 7.81 18.97 -17.29
CA GLU A 177 7.44 18.15 -18.47
C GLU A 177 6.05 17.53 -18.30
N PHE A 178 5.72 17.06 -17.09
CA PHE A 178 4.42 16.47 -16.81
C PHE A 178 3.30 17.49 -16.86
N GLU A 179 3.48 18.67 -16.26
CA GLU A 179 2.47 19.74 -16.31
C GLU A 179 2.22 20.24 -17.74
N ASP A 180 3.29 20.52 -18.48
CA ASP A 180 3.22 20.95 -19.89
C ASP A 180 2.57 19.86 -20.76
N GLY A 181 2.96 18.60 -20.55
CA GLY A 181 2.42 17.43 -21.25
C GLY A 181 0.95 17.18 -20.94
N TRP A 182 0.56 17.27 -19.68
CA TRP A 182 -0.82 17.09 -19.23
C TRP A 182 -1.74 18.16 -19.83
N ALA A 183 -1.34 19.44 -19.73
CA ALA A 183 -2.10 20.54 -20.31
C ALA A 183 -2.29 20.38 -21.83
N CYS A 184 -1.22 20.03 -22.54
CA CYS A 184 -1.24 19.80 -23.99
C CYS A 184 -2.21 18.67 -24.38
N ILE A 185 -2.15 17.51 -23.71
CA ILE A 185 -3.02 16.37 -24.03
C ILE A 185 -4.49 16.70 -23.72
N VAL A 186 -4.77 17.34 -22.59
CA VAL A 186 -6.14 17.70 -22.20
C VAL A 186 -6.75 18.71 -23.18
N GLU A 187 -5.97 19.69 -23.63
CA GLU A 187 -6.42 20.69 -24.60
C GLU A 187 -6.65 20.08 -25.99
N LYS A 188 -5.65 19.36 -26.50
CA LYS A 188 -5.67 18.75 -27.84
C LYS A 188 -6.87 17.84 -28.06
N HIS A 189 -7.26 17.08 -27.04
CA HIS A 189 -8.37 16.13 -27.13
C HIS A 189 -9.70 16.68 -26.60
N GLY A 190 -9.77 17.97 -26.21
CA GLY A 190 -10.99 18.60 -25.72
C GLY A 190 -11.52 18.01 -24.41
N LEU A 191 -10.63 17.56 -23.52
CA LEU A 191 -10.95 16.78 -22.33
C LEU A 191 -10.99 17.63 -21.03
N GLN A 192 -11.04 18.95 -21.14
CA GLN A 192 -11.02 19.88 -19.99
C GLN A 192 -12.16 19.64 -19.01
N LYS A 193 -13.29 19.12 -19.50
CA LYS A 193 -14.48 18.81 -18.68
C LYS A 193 -14.56 17.34 -18.27
N ASN A 194 -13.53 16.53 -18.55
CA ASN A 194 -13.52 15.12 -18.17
C ASN A 194 -13.30 14.99 -16.66
N THR A 195 -14.33 14.50 -15.95
CA THR A 195 -14.32 14.38 -14.49
C THR A 195 -13.20 13.46 -14.00
N PHE A 196 -12.95 12.35 -14.67
CA PHE A 196 -11.92 11.41 -14.28
C PHE A 196 -10.52 12.02 -14.40
N LEU A 197 -10.22 12.68 -15.52
CA LEU A 197 -8.93 13.35 -15.72
C LEU A 197 -8.71 14.48 -14.71
N THR A 198 -9.76 15.22 -14.36
CA THR A 198 -9.68 16.24 -13.31
C THR A 198 -9.28 15.63 -11.97
N GLN A 199 -9.98 14.58 -11.54
CA GLN A 199 -9.74 13.90 -10.26
C GLN A 199 -8.34 13.24 -10.19
N ILE A 200 -7.91 12.59 -11.27
CA ILE A 200 -6.60 11.92 -11.28
C ILE A 200 -5.46 12.94 -11.33
N TYR A 201 -5.67 14.10 -11.95
CA TYR A 201 -4.71 15.21 -11.93
C TYR A 201 -4.56 15.84 -10.54
N GLU A 202 -5.68 16.05 -9.81
CA GLU A 202 -5.65 16.57 -8.44
C GLU A 202 -4.82 15.68 -7.50
N THR A 203 -4.80 14.38 -7.78
CA THR A 203 -4.10 13.37 -6.98
C THR A 203 -2.74 12.97 -7.57
N ARG A 204 -2.22 13.69 -8.58
CA ARG A 204 -0.97 13.36 -9.30
C ARG A 204 0.25 13.15 -8.41
N ARG A 205 0.35 13.86 -7.29
CA ARG A 205 1.43 13.68 -6.31
C ARG A 205 1.46 12.27 -5.71
N LYS A 206 0.36 11.51 -5.73
CA LYS A 206 0.33 10.13 -5.24
C LYS A 206 0.77 9.10 -6.28
N TRP A 207 0.74 9.40 -7.59
CA TRP A 207 0.92 8.37 -8.63
C TRP A 207 1.84 8.75 -9.79
N ALA A 208 1.99 10.04 -10.09
CA ALA A 208 2.80 10.49 -11.21
C ALA A 208 4.28 10.45 -10.83
N LYS A 209 5.09 9.90 -11.75
CA LYS A 209 6.53 9.65 -11.57
C LYS A 209 7.37 10.88 -11.16
N PRO A 210 7.09 12.12 -11.64
CA PRO A 210 7.94 13.27 -11.33
C PRO A 210 7.80 13.85 -9.92
N TYR A 211 6.72 13.52 -9.23
CA TYR A 211 6.43 13.97 -7.88
C TYR A 211 6.97 12.99 -6.86
#